data_AF-A0AAW6ZEX0-F1
#
_entry.id   AF-A0AAW6ZEX0-F1
#
_cell.length_a   1.000
_cell.length_b   1.000
_cell.length_c   1.000
_cell.angle_alpha   90.00
_cell.angle_beta   90.00
_cell.angle_gamma   90.00
#
_symmetry.space_group_name_H-M   'P 1'
#
loop_
_entity.id
_entity.type
_entity.pdbx_description
1 polymer ?
#
loop_
_entity_poly.entity_id
_entity_poly.type
_entity_poly.pdbx_seq_one_letter_code
_entity_poly.pdbx_strand_id
1 'polypeptide(L)'
;MTARQSYHLTFARFSPSLSVKSFTASEAANTAYRVEITATSTDSSLPLSSYLNQRAAFEIRPQEAVLSEVVSAFGSASDESPAKQWQGIVTSCEKLSVSKDETVYRFVLEPRFAALKHFQSSRLFQNQTVPDIVAAVFKHHGFSGVDYRFQKSRSYSVREYVTQYLESDFAFINRLCEEEGIWYAFEQHEQHGDVVVFGDSPEHYFRDPSLPVSYRPHAGLESVGTEALFNLSIRHNPIVEGIRSADYNYRTADTDLFAETDNK
;
A
#
# COMPACT_ATOMS: atom_id res chain seq x y z
N MET A 1 29.36 22.48 0.69
CA MET A 1 27.95 22.37 1.11
C MET A 1 27.45 21.03 0.61
N THR A 2 27.36 20.02 1.48
CA THR A 2 26.73 18.74 1.13
C THR A 2 25.26 19.02 0.85
N ALA A 3 24.82 18.79 -0.39
CA ALA A 3 23.41 18.88 -0.73
C ALA A 3 22.63 17.96 0.21
N ARG A 4 21.77 18.56 1.05
CA ARG A 4 20.81 17.78 1.85
C ARG A 4 19.97 17.00 0.84
N GLN A 5 19.72 15.72 1.07
CA GLN A 5 18.86 14.93 0.19
C GLN A 5 17.43 15.00 0.70
N SER A 6 16.46 15.12 -0.21
CA SER A 6 15.03 15.10 0.17
C SER A 6 14.49 13.68 0.30
N TYR A 7 15.17 12.71 -0.30
CA TYR A 7 14.70 11.33 -0.44
C TYR A 7 15.59 10.40 0.36
N HIS A 8 15.00 9.61 1.25
CA HIS A 8 15.76 8.75 2.16
C HIS A 8 15.22 7.33 2.07
N LEU A 9 16.12 6.38 1.82
CA LEU A 9 15.82 4.95 1.91
C LEU A 9 16.60 4.38 3.10
N THR A 10 15.87 3.86 4.09
CA THR A 10 16.43 3.28 5.30
C THR A 10 16.06 1.79 5.38
N PHE A 11 16.95 0.98 5.97
CA PHE A 11 16.71 -0.44 6.20
C PHE A 11 16.83 -0.73 7.69
N ALA A 12 16.03 -1.66 8.20
CA ALA A 12 16.03 -1.98 9.63
C ALA A 12 17.35 -2.60 10.13
N ARG A 13 18.10 -3.30 9.25
CA ARG A 13 19.31 -4.06 9.62
C ARG A 13 20.59 -3.55 8.99
N PHE A 14 20.50 -2.65 8.01
CA PHE A 14 21.64 -2.18 7.23
C PHE A 14 21.60 -0.67 7.12
N SER A 15 22.77 -0.05 7.12
CA SER A 15 22.92 1.39 6.93
C SER A 15 23.91 1.68 5.79
N PRO A 16 23.58 1.26 4.54
CA PRO A 16 24.43 1.56 3.40
C PRO A 16 24.40 3.07 3.11
N SER A 17 25.52 3.61 2.63
CA SER A 17 25.58 4.98 2.12
C SER A 17 24.92 5.04 0.75
N LEU A 18 23.62 5.30 0.71
CA LEU A 18 22.83 5.41 -0.51
C LEU A 18 22.41 6.86 -0.77
N SER A 19 22.44 7.22 -2.05
CA SER A 19 21.92 8.48 -2.58
C SER A 19 20.79 8.18 -3.56
N VAL A 20 19.57 8.58 -3.24
CA VAL A 20 18.40 8.30 -4.10
C VAL A 20 18.44 9.19 -5.34
N LYS A 21 18.46 8.57 -6.53
CA LYS A 21 18.50 9.25 -7.82
C LYS A 21 17.11 9.48 -8.41
N SER A 22 16.25 8.48 -8.33
CA SER A 22 14.88 8.53 -8.87
C SER A 22 14.02 7.46 -8.21
N PHE A 23 12.71 7.68 -8.16
CA PHE A 23 11.77 6.68 -7.71
C PHE A 23 10.45 6.74 -8.50
N THR A 24 9.73 5.63 -8.50
CA THR A 24 8.36 5.52 -9.02
C THR A 24 7.53 4.79 -7.97
N ALA A 25 6.43 5.38 -7.52
CA ALA A 25 5.50 4.77 -6.58
C ALA A 25 4.14 4.56 -7.24
N SER A 26 3.56 3.38 -7.08
CA SER A 26 2.20 3.06 -7.50
C SER A 26 1.38 2.55 -6.32
N GLU A 27 0.26 3.21 -6.04
CA GLU A 27 -0.72 2.83 -5.00
C GLU A 27 -2.11 2.77 -5.64
N ALA A 28 -2.92 1.80 -5.22
CA ALA A 28 -4.33 1.70 -5.57
C ALA A 28 -5.08 0.95 -4.47
N ALA A 29 -6.38 1.20 -4.33
CA ALA A 29 -7.22 0.36 -3.48
C ALA A 29 -7.15 -1.09 -3.95
N ASN A 30 -7.21 -2.03 -3.00
CA ASN A 30 -7.19 -3.47 -3.26
C ASN A 30 -5.94 -3.97 -3.98
N THR A 31 -4.84 -3.21 -3.92
CA THR A 31 -3.57 -3.57 -4.54
C THR A 31 -2.43 -3.22 -3.60
N ALA A 32 -1.49 -4.15 -3.40
CA ALA A 32 -0.25 -3.85 -2.69
C ALA A 32 0.52 -2.73 -3.41
N TYR A 33 0.85 -1.64 -2.70
CA TYR A 33 1.65 -0.59 -3.29
C TYR A 33 3.04 -1.11 -3.67
N ARG A 34 3.67 -0.45 -4.65
CA ARG A 34 5.01 -0.78 -5.11
C ARG A 34 5.81 0.49 -5.32
N VAL A 35 6.93 0.61 -4.62
CA VAL A 35 7.87 1.74 -4.76
C VAL A 35 9.18 1.20 -5.32
N GLU A 36 9.49 1.60 -6.54
CA GLU A 36 10.76 1.31 -7.19
C GLU A 36 11.72 2.47 -6.99
N ILE A 37 12.87 2.21 -6.39
CA ILE A 37 13.82 3.22 -5.96
C ILE A 37 15.15 2.92 -6.62
N THR A 38 15.66 3.86 -7.40
CA THR A 38 17.00 3.80 -7.97
C THR A 38 17.93 4.69 -7.15
N ALA A 39 18.99 4.10 -6.59
CA ALA A 39 19.95 4.78 -5.73
C ALA A 39 21.39 4.51 -6.16
N THR A 40 22.29 5.44 -5.88
CA THR A 40 23.74 5.30 -6.10
C THR A 40 24.45 5.08 -4.76
N SER A 41 25.54 4.32 -4.79
CA SER A 41 26.43 4.11 -3.64
C SER A 41 27.88 4.03 -4.12
N THR A 42 28.81 4.46 -3.29
CA THR A 42 30.25 4.27 -3.51
C THR A 42 30.66 2.81 -3.29
N ASP A 43 29.87 2.03 -2.56
CA ASP A 43 30.10 0.59 -2.34
C ASP A 43 29.53 -0.22 -3.51
N SER A 44 30.42 -0.83 -4.28
CA SER A 44 30.09 -1.69 -5.42
C SER A 44 29.81 -3.14 -5.03
N SER A 45 29.87 -3.49 -3.75
CA SER A 45 29.85 -4.88 -3.25
C SER A 45 28.72 -5.19 -2.27
N LEU A 46 27.66 -4.38 -2.25
CA LEU A 46 26.51 -4.58 -1.36
C LEU A 46 25.95 -6.01 -1.48
N PRO A 47 25.73 -6.73 -0.36
CA PRO A 47 25.22 -8.09 -0.37
C PRO A 47 23.70 -8.11 -0.60
N LEU A 48 23.26 -7.85 -1.83
CA LEU A 48 21.85 -7.62 -2.20
C LEU A 48 20.89 -8.72 -1.71
N SER A 49 21.32 -9.98 -1.72
CA SER A 49 20.50 -11.10 -1.21
C SER A 49 20.11 -10.95 0.26
N SER A 50 20.94 -10.26 1.06
CA SER A 50 20.68 -10.02 2.48
C SER A 50 19.64 -8.93 2.72
N TYR A 51 19.38 -8.07 1.73
CA TYR A 51 18.36 -7.02 1.80
C TYR A 51 16.96 -7.54 1.50
N LEU A 52 16.84 -8.65 0.76
CA LEU A 52 15.55 -9.25 0.43
C LEU A 52 14.76 -9.65 1.69
N ASN A 53 13.46 -9.39 1.67
CA ASN A 53 12.51 -9.58 2.76
C ASN A 53 12.85 -8.82 4.06
N GLN A 54 13.79 -7.88 4.02
CA GLN A 54 14.07 -7.02 5.17
C GLN A 54 13.15 -5.82 5.20
N ARG A 55 12.79 -5.38 6.41
CA ARG A 55 12.02 -4.16 6.60
C ARG A 55 12.84 -2.95 6.15
N ALA A 56 12.18 -2.06 5.42
CA ALA A 56 12.75 -0.82 4.93
C ALA A 56 11.68 0.28 4.90
N ALA A 57 12.13 1.53 4.94
CA ALA A 57 11.28 2.70 4.82
C ALA A 57 11.84 3.66 3.78
N PHE A 58 10.96 4.16 2.90
CA PHE A 58 11.27 5.22 1.97
C PHE A 58 10.50 6.48 2.37
N GLU A 59 11.23 7.59 2.52
CA GLU A 59 10.72 8.85 3.06
C GLU A 59 11.02 10.01 2.12
N ILE A 60 10.00 10.83 1.89
CA ILE A 60 10.11 12.13 1.25
C ILE A 60 10.08 13.18 2.35
N ARG A 61 11.21 13.84 2.56
CA ARG A 61 11.36 15.01 3.42
C ARG A 61 11.61 16.23 2.53
N PRO A 62 10.60 17.07 2.27
CA PRO A 62 10.80 18.27 1.49
C PRO A 62 11.87 19.11 2.18
N GLN A 63 12.81 19.63 1.40
CA GLN A 63 13.67 20.69 1.89
C GLN A 63 12.82 21.94 1.88
N GLU A 64 12.58 22.54 3.05
CA GLU A 64 11.93 23.85 3.12
C GLU A 64 12.58 24.76 2.06
N ALA A 65 11.77 25.26 1.13
CA ALA A 65 12.17 26.43 0.37
C ALA A 65 12.33 27.54 1.41
N VAL A 66 13.57 27.96 1.66
CA VAL A 66 14.20 29.18 2.23
C VAL A 66 13.33 30.32 2.84
N LEU A 67 12.01 30.31 2.73
CA LEU A 67 11.07 31.30 3.25
C LEU A 67 10.64 31.06 4.72
N SER A 68 11.20 30.05 5.40
CA SER A 68 10.91 29.70 6.81
C SER A 68 12.01 30.16 7.79
N GLU A 69 12.94 31.04 7.39
CA GLU A 69 13.97 31.56 8.32
C GLU A 69 13.36 32.31 9.52
N VAL A 70 12.15 32.85 9.38
CA VAL A 70 11.44 33.53 10.47
C VAL A 70 10.59 32.58 11.36
N VAL A 71 10.22 31.39 10.88
CA VAL A 71 9.44 30.41 11.67
C VAL A 71 10.36 29.47 12.44
N SER A 72 11.47 29.05 11.83
CA SER A 72 12.53 28.26 12.48
C SER A 72 13.25 28.98 13.62
N ALA A 73 13.19 30.32 13.68
CA ALA A 73 13.78 31.10 14.78
C ALA A 73 12.97 31.06 16.08
N PHE A 74 11.68 30.69 16.03
CA PHE A 74 10.77 30.70 17.19
C PHE A 74 10.09 29.35 17.46
N GLY A 75 10.20 28.38 16.56
CA GLY A 75 9.80 27.00 16.80
C GLY A 75 10.96 26.17 17.34
N SER A 76 10.75 25.44 18.44
CA SER A 76 11.60 24.29 18.78
C SER A 76 11.71 23.39 17.54
N ALA A 77 12.94 23.00 17.16
CA ALA A 77 13.21 22.03 16.10
C ALA A 77 12.53 20.70 16.45
N SER A 78 11.23 20.59 16.18
CA SER A 78 10.51 19.34 16.14
C SER A 78 11.05 18.59 14.93
N ASP A 79 11.43 17.32 15.13
CA ASP A 79 11.57 16.34 14.05
C ASP A 79 10.35 16.49 13.13
N GLU A 80 10.53 17.11 11.97
CA GLU A 80 9.44 17.23 11.00
C GLU A 80 9.09 15.83 10.51
N SER A 81 7.82 15.47 10.70
CA SER A 81 7.25 14.24 10.14
C SER A 81 7.47 14.23 8.62
N PRO A 82 7.89 13.10 8.03
CA PRO A 82 8.09 13.03 6.58
C PRO A 82 6.79 13.40 5.84
N ALA A 83 6.90 14.18 4.76
CA ALA A 83 5.72 14.58 3.97
C ALA A 83 4.99 13.38 3.37
N LYS A 84 5.74 12.33 3.05
CA LYS A 84 5.19 11.01 2.70
C LYS A 84 6.22 9.95 3.07
N GLN A 85 5.72 8.81 3.56
CA GLN A 85 6.52 7.66 3.87
C GLN A 85 5.86 6.41 3.29
N TRP A 86 6.68 5.42 2.94
CA TRP A 86 6.27 4.04 2.68
C TRP A 86 7.16 3.13 3.53
N GLN A 87 6.56 2.27 4.32
CA GLN A 87 7.25 1.28 5.14
C GLN A 87 6.80 -0.11 4.71
N GLY A 88 7.73 -1.02 4.47
CA GLY A 88 7.37 -2.36 4.04
C GLY A 88 8.59 -3.27 4.04
N ILE A 89 8.63 -4.21 3.09
CA ILE A 89 9.76 -5.11 2.88
C ILE A 89 10.35 -4.92 1.49
N VAL A 90 11.65 -5.19 1.37
CA VAL A 90 12.32 -5.19 0.08
C VAL A 90 12.04 -6.50 -0.65
N THR A 91 11.29 -6.45 -1.74
CA THR A 91 10.90 -7.64 -2.52
C THR A 91 11.82 -7.91 -3.71
N SER A 92 12.53 -6.89 -4.20
CA SER A 92 13.57 -7.05 -5.23
C SER A 92 14.75 -6.10 -5.00
N CYS A 93 15.94 -6.56 -5.38
CA CYS A 93 17.20 -5.83 -5.33
C CYS A 93 18.02 -6.14 -6.58
N GLU A 94 18.48 -5.11 -7.28
CA GLU A 94 19.27 -5.26 -8.50
C GLU A 94 20.49 -4.34 -8.46
N LYS A 95 21.63 -4.81 -8.98
CA LYS A 95 22.77 -3.96 -9.33
C LYS A 95 22.68 -3.65 -10.82
N LEU A 96 22.46 -2.40 -11.17
CA LEU A 96 22.20 -1.99 -12.55
C LEU A 96 23.47 -1.67 -13.32
N SER A 97 24.37 -0.89 -12.72
CA SER A 97 25.63 -0.51 -13.36
C SER A 97 26.70 -0.19 -12.32
N VAL A 98 27.95 -0.37 -12.70
CA VAL A 98 29.12 -0.08 -11.88
C VAL A 98 30.01 0.86 -12.67
N SER A 99 30.38 1.99 -12.06
CA SER A 99 31.43 2.88 -12.53
C SER A 99 32.59 2.88 -11.53
N LYS A 100 33.65 3.64 -11.82
CA LYS A 100 34.79 3.79 -10.90
C LYS A 100 34.40 4.46 -9.59
N ASP A 101 33.49 5.43 -9.67
CA ASP A 101 33.17 6.31 -8.53
C ASP A 101 31.86 5.90 -7.84
N GLU A 102 30.90 5.36 -8.59
CA GLU A 102 29.58 4.99 -8.07
C GLU A 102 29.01 3.72 -8.72
N THR A 103 28.23 2.98 -7.95
CA THR A 103 27.40 1.84 -8.38
C THR A 103 25.93 2.18 -8.24
N VAL A 104 25.15 1.87 -9.25
CA VAL A 104 23.70 2.09 -9.29
C VAL A 104 22.97 0.82 -8.89
N TYR A 105 22.09 0.94 -7.89
CA TYR A 105 21.24 -0.11 -7.38
C TYR A 105 19.76 0.24 -7.57
N ARG A 106 18.92 -0.77 -7.73
CA ARG A 106 17.47 -0.66 -7.69
C ARG A 106 16.92 -1.51 -6.56
N PHE A 107 16.05 -0.92 -5.76
CA PHE A 107 15.30 -1.58 -4.70
C PHE A 107 13.81 -1.47 -5.01
N VAL A 108 13.07 -2.55 -4.77
CA VAL A 108 11.61 -2.55 -4.83
C VAL A 108 11.09 -2.75 -3.42
N LEU A 109 10.34 -1.76 -2.94
CA LEU A 109 9.68 -1.76 -1.65
C LEU A 109 8.18 -2.01 -1.85
N GLU A 110 7.64 -3.01 -1.17
CA GLU A 110 6.21 -3.36 -1.17
C GLU A 110 5.77 -3.62 0.29
N PRO A 111 4.46 -3.55 0.61
CA PRO A 111 3.99 -3.89 1.95
C PRO A 111 4.31 -5.35 2.27
N ARG A 112 4.42 -5.70 3.54
CA ARG A 112 4.64 -7.10 3.96
C ARG A 112 3.54 -8.02 3.42
N PHE A 113 2.33 -7.50 3.25
CA PHE A 113 1.22 -8.21 2.61
C PHE A 113 1.53 -8.73 1.20
N ALA A 114 2.38 -8.05 0.43
CA ALA A 114 2.78 -8.49 -0.91
C ALA A 114 3.56 -9.82 -0.89
N ALA A 115 4.24 -10.15 0.22
CA ALA A 115 4.94 -11.44 0.36
C ALA A 115 3.99 -12.63 0.21
N LEU A 116 2.69 -12.46 0.52
CA LEU A 116 1.67 -13.50 0.41
C LEU A 116 1.48 -14.00 -1.05
N LYS A 117 1.95 -13.26 -2.06
CA LYS A 117 1.97 -13.68 -3.46
C LYS A 117 2.84 -14.93 -3.70
N HIS A 118 3.85 -15.16 -2.85
CA HIS A 118 4.81 -16.26 -2.99
C HIS A 118 4.37 -17.56 -2.32
N PHE A 119 3.30 -17.54 -1.52
CA PHE A 119 2.81 -18.71 -0.80
C PHE A 119 1.58 -19.28 -1.48
N GLN A 120 1.75 -20.38 -2.21
CA GLN A 120 0.65 -21.13 -2.79
C GLN A 120 0.24 -22.26 -1.84
N SER A 121 -1.06 -22.42 -1.61
CA SER A 121 -1.56 -23.38 -0.62
C SER A 121 -2.92 -23.97 -1.03
N SER A 122 -3.24 -25.12 -0.44
CA SER A 122 -4.57 -25.73 -0.48
C SER A 122 -5.05 -26.01 0.94
N ARG A 123 -6.13 -25.35 1.35
CA ARG A 123 -6.63 -25.36 2.73
C ARG A 123 -8.15 -25.31 2.76
N LEU A 124 -8.73 -25.87 3.82
CA LEU A 124 -10.15 -25.85 4.09
C LEU A 124 -10.44 -25.02 5.35
N PHE A 125 -11.41 -24.12 5.23
CA PHE A 125 -11.98 -23.35 6.32
C PHE A 125 -13.46 -23.73 6.47
N GLN A 126 -13.90 -23.96 7.71
CA GLN A 126 -15.28 -24.33 8.02
C GLN A 126 -15.83 -23.43 9.10
N ASN A 127 -17.12 -23.14 9.01
CA ASN A 127 -17.91 -22.39 9.99
C ASN A 127 -17.24 -21.07 10.44
N GLN A 128 -16.72 -20.30 9.49
CA GLN A 128 -16.02 -19.04 9.73
C GLN A 128 -16.56 -17.93 8.83
N THR A 129 -16.48 -16.69 9.30
CA THR A 129 -16.74 -15.53 8.44
C THR A 129 -15.52 -15.21 7.57
N VAL A 130 -15.69 -14.46 6.48
CA VAL A 130 -14.56 -14.07 5.63
C VAL A 130 -13.47 -13.30 6.40
N PRO A 131 -13.79 -12.29 7.24
CA PRO A 131 -12.77 -11.65 8.08
C PRO A 131 -12.01 -12.62 8.99
N ASP A 132 -12.68 -13.65 9.53
CA ASP A 132 -12.02 -14.66 10.37
C ASP A 132 -11.06 -15.53 9.55
N ILE A 133 -11.44 -15.92 8.33
CA ILE A 133 -10.58 -16.65 7.40
C ILE A 133 -9.35 -15.82 7.04
N VAL A 134 -9.53 -14.55 6.67
CA VAL A 134 -8.43 -13.63 6.35
C VAL A 134 -7.49 -13.46 7.55
N ALA A 135 -8.04 -13.28 8.76
CA ALA A 135 -7.25 -13.20 9.98
C ALA A 135 -6.48 -14.50 10.28
N ALA A 136 -7.07 -15.67 10.00
CA ALA A 136 -6.41 -16.96 10.15
C ALA A 136 -5.22 -17.12 9.18
N VAL A 137 -5.38 -16.69 7.91
CA VAL A 137 -4.29 -16.67 6.92
C VAL A 137 -3.16 -15.72 7.37
N PHE A 138 -3.52 -14.53 7.86
CA PHE A 138 -2.55 -13.59 8.41
C PHE A 138 -1.76 -14.17 9.59
N LYS A 139 -2.47 -14.77 10.56
CA LYS A 139 -1.85 -15.39 11.74
C LYS A 139 -0.89 -16.52 11.36
N HIS A 140 -1.21 -17.31 10.34
CA HIS A 140 -0.34 -18.36 9.82
C HIS A 140 1.00 -17.81 9.32
N HIS A 141 1.03 -16.59 8.77
CA HIS A 141 2.24 -15.90 8.31
C HIS A 141 2.89 -14.99 9.35
N GLY A 142 2.50 -15.11 10.62
CA GLY A 142 3.08 -14.31 11.69
C GLY A 142 2.66 -12.84 11.68
N PHE A 143 1.54 -12.51 11.04
CA PHE A 143 0.89 -11.22 11.23
C PHE A 143 0.13 -11.21 12.56
N SER A 144 0.14 -10.05 13.20
CA SER A 144 -0.48 -9.78 14.49
C SER A 144 -1.47 -8.62 14.37
N GLY A 145 -2.21 -8.32 15.44
CA GLY A 145 -3.24 -7.28 15.43
C GLY A 145 -2.73 -5.85 15.18
N VAL A 146 -1.41 -5.63 15.19
CA VAL A 146 -0.82 -4.34 14.80
C VAL A 146 -0.58 -4.23 13.30
N ASP A 147 -0.59 -5.34 12.55
CA ASP A 147 -0.25 -5.37 11.13
C ASP A 147 -1.48 -5.30 10.20
N TYR A 148 -2.68 -5.53 10.73
CA TYR A 148 -3.93 -5.44 9.98
C TYR A 148 -5.11 -5.02 10.87
N ARG A 149 -6.12 -4.39 10.27
CA ARG A 149 -7.34 -3.95 10.96
C ARG A 149 -8.57 -4.16 10.09
N PHE A 150 -9.68 -4.58 10.69
CA PHE A 150 -10.98 -4.64 10.03
C PHE A 150 -11.90 -3.56 10.58
N GLN A 151 -12.39 -2.70 9.70
CA GLN A 151 -13.45 -1.73 9.96
C GLN A 151 -14.74 -2.28 9.36
N LYS A 152 -15.67 -2.70 10.23
CA LYS A 152 -16.88 -3.44 9.86
C LYS A 152 -18.09 -2.56 10.14
N SER A 153 -18.90 -2.25 9.12
CA SER A 153 -20.20 -1.60 9.26
C SER A 153 -21.34 -2.60 9.31
N ARG A 154 -21.10 -3.86 8.91
CA ARG A 154 -22.10 -4.94 8.91
C ARG A 154 -21.60 -6.23 9.55
N SER A 155 -22.53 -7.13 9.86
CA SER A 155 -22.23 -8.51 10.22
C SER A 155 -21.96 -9.35 8.97
N TYR A 156 -20.98 -10.24 9.04
CA TYR A 156 -20.66 -11.19 7.97
C TYR A 156 -21.33 -12.53 8.24
N SER A 157 -21.85 -13.15 7.19
CA SER A 157 -22.40 -14.51 7.29
C SER A 157 -21.29 -15.52 7.56
N VAL A 158 -21.60 -16.51 8.39
CA VAL A 158 -20.71 -17.64 8.62
C VAL A 158 -20.80 -18.57 7.42
N ARG A 159 -19.68 -18.80 6.75
CA ARG A 159 -19.61 -19.74 5.62
C ARG A 159 -19.39 -21.14 6.17
N GLU A 160 -20.27 -22.08 5.80
CA GLU A 160 -20.17 -23.50 6.20
C GLU A 160 -18.85 -24.12 5.70
N TYR A 161 -18.45 -23.77 4.47
CA TYR A 161 -17.34 -24.38 3.78
C TYR A 161 -16.66 -23.39 2.81
N VAL A 162 -15.36 -23.17 2.96
CA VAL A 162 -14.54 -22.36 2.04
C VAL A 162 -13.22 -23.06 1.78
N THR A 163 -12.89 -23.29 0.52
CA THR A 163 -11.61 -23.88 0.10
C THR A 163 -10.72 -22.82 -0.53
N GLN A 164 -9.46 -22.79 -0.10
CA GLN A 164 -8.36 -22.25 -0.90
C GLN A 164 -7.79 -23.42 -1.72
N TYR A 165 -7.75 -23.32 -3.05
CA TYR A 165 -7.29 -24.42 -3.90
C TYR A 165 -6.25 -23.96 -4.92
N LEU A 166 -5.00 -24.37 -4.72
CA LEU A 166 -3.88 -24.09 -5.63
C LEU A 166 -3.74 -22.61 -6.03
N GLU A 167 -4.09 -21.71 -5.12
CA GLU A 167 -3.97 -20.25 -5.31
C GLU A 167 -3.05 -19.66 -4.24
N SER A 168 -2.45 -18.51 -4.54
CA SER A 168 -1.62 -17.81 -3.55
C SER A 168 -2.48 -17.25 -2.42
N ASP A 169 -1.90 -17.10 -1.23
CA ASP A 169 -2.59 -16.52 -0.08
C ASP A 169 -3.06 -15.08 -0.36
N PHE A 170 -2.28 -14.32 -1.15
CA PHE A 170 -2.67 -12.99 -1.61
C PHE A 170 -3.90 -13.05 -2.53
N ALA A 171 -3.91 -13.95 -3.51
CA ALA A 171 -5.03 -14.12 -4.43
C ALA A 171 -6.30 -14.61 -3.71
N PHE A 172 -6.14 -15.54 -2.77
CA PHE A 172 -7.23 -16.05 -1.94
C PHE A 172 -7.90 -14.94 -1.12
N ILE A 173 -7.09 -14.09 -0.47
CA ILE A 173 -7.62 -12.95 0.30
C ILE A 173 -8.33 -11.95 -0.62
N ASN A 174 -7.73 -11.58 -1.76
CA ASN A 174 -8.38 -10.67 -2.72
C ASN A 174 -9.72 -11.22 -3.19
N ARG A 175 -9.78 -12.48 -3.60
CA ARG A 175 -11.00 -13.12 -4.06
C ARG A 175 -12.10 -13.08 -3.01
N LEU A 176 -11.80 -13.45 -1.76
CA LEU A 176 -12.79 -13.41 -0.67
C LEU A 176 -13.22 -11.97 -0.34
N CYS A 177 -12.30 -11.01 -0.37
CA CYS A 177 -12.62 -9.60 -0.15
C CYS A 177 -13.52 -9.05 -1.26
N GLU A 178 -13.23 -9.35 -2.52
CA GLU A 178 -14.05 -8.94 -3.68
C GLU A 178 -15.46 -9.55 -3.61
N GLU A 179 -15.59 -10.84 -3.29
CA GLU A 179 -16.88 -11.51 -3.09
C GLU A 179 -17.74 -10.85 -1.99
N GLU A 180 -17.11 -10.39 -0.90
CA GLU A 180 -17.78 -9.74 0.23
C GLU A 180 -17.83 -8.22 0.12
N GLY A 181 -17.40 -7.61 -1.00
CA GLY A 181 -17.35 -6.16 -1.15
C GLY A 181 -16.46 -5.46 -0.11
N ILE A 182 -15.44 -6.13 0.40
CA ILE A 182 -14.42 -5.59 1.30
C ILE A 182 -13.31 -4.98 0.45
N TRP A 183 -13.02 -3.71 0.66
CA TRP A 183 -11.84 -3.06 0.12
C TRP A 183 -10.71 -3.05 1.14
N TYR A 184 -9.47 -2.85 0.69
CA TYR A 184 -8.36 -2.56 1.59
C TYR A 184 -7.40 -1.49 1.07
N ALA A 185 -6.75 -0.80 2.00
CA ALA A 185 -5.70 0.17 1.77
C ALA A 185 -4.60 0.01 2.85
N PHE A 186 -3.50 0.76 2.72
CA PHE A 186 -2.35 0.67 3.62
C PHE A 186 -2.15 1.98 4.37
N GLU A 187 -2.17 1.92 5.69
CA GLU A 187 -1.75 3.01 6.57
C GLU A 187 -0.29 2.84 6.95
N GLN A 188 0.43 3.95 7.12
CA GLN A 188 1.84 3.97 7.51
C GLN A 188 1.92 4.47 8.95
N HIS A 189 2.41 3.63 9.85
CA HIS A 189 2.53 3.94 11.28
C HIS A 189 3.99 3.97 11.70
N GLU A 190 4.42 5.02 12.40
CA GLU A 190 5.82 5.18 12.83
C GLU A 190 6.35 3.98 13.66
N GLN A 191 5.50 3.43 14.53
CA GLN A 191 5.91 2.36 15.46
C GLN A 191 5.73 0.94 14.91
N HIS A 192 4.79 0.75 13.97
CA HIS A 192 4.32 -0.59 13.58
C HIS A 192 4.63 -0.94 12.12
N GLY A 193 4.99 0.04 11.30
CA GLY A 193 5.21 -0.15 9.87
C GLY A 193 3.93 0.02 9.05
N ASP A 194 3.83 -0.72 7.95
CA ASP A 194 2.62 -0.82 7.17
C ASP A 194 1.53 -1.60 7.89
N VAL A 195 0.32 -1.05 7.89
CA VAL A 195 -0.88 -1.69 8.41
C VAL A 195 -1.90 -1.82 7.28
N VAL A 196 -2.37 -3.03 7.03
CA VAL A 196 -3.43 -3.26 6.04
C VAL A 196 -4.79 -3.02 6.69
N VAL A 197 -5.53 -2.02 6.20
CA VAL A 197 -6.86 -1.68 6.70
C VAL A 197 -7.91 -2.16 5.72
N PHE A 198 -8.78 -3.04 6.21
CA PHE A 198 -9.93 -3.58 5.47
C PHE A 198 -11.18 -2.82 5.87
N GLY A 199 -11.96 -2.37 4.89
CA GLY A 199 -13.23 -1.65 5.09
C GLY A 199 -14.33 -2.18 4.18
N ASP A 200 -15.58 -2.08 4.62
CA ASP A 200 -16.79 -2.47 3.88
C ASP A 200 -17.73 -1.29 3.57
N SER A 201 -17.31 -0.06 3.92
CA SER A 201 -18.08 1.17 3.74
C SER A 201 -17.18 2.30 3.23
N PRO A 202 -17.69 3.23 2.41
CA PRO A 202 -16.96 4.44 2.02
C PRO A 202 -16.56 5.33 3.20
N GLU A 203 -17.26 5.23 4.34
CA GLU A 203 -16.99 6.01 5.56
C GLU A 203 -15.68 5.59 6.24
N HIS A 204 -15.26 4.35 6.02
CA HIS A 204 -14.02 3.80 6.54
C HIS A 204 -12.78 4.30 5.77
N TYR A 205 -12.97 4.88 4.58
CA TYR A 205 -11.87 5.38 3.78
C TYR A 205 -11.23 6.59 4.46
N PHE A 206 -9.91 6.57 4.62
CA PHE A 206 -9.18 7.67 5.24
C PHE A 206 -9.40 8.97 4.45
N ARG A 207 -9.95 9.97 5.12
CA ARG A 207 -10.07 11.33 4.63
C ARG A 207 -9.40 12.23 5.65
N ASP A 208 -8.52 13.09 5.19
CA ASP A 208 -7.97 14.18 6.00
C ASP A 208 -8.59 15.50 5.53
N PRO A 209 -9.62 16.01 6.24
CA PRO A 209 -10.22 17.30 5.90
C PRO A 209 -9.28 18.49 6.09
N SER A 210 -8.15 18.31 6.81
CA SER A 210 -7.19 19.36 7.10
C SER A 210 -6.19 19.63 5.96
N LEU A 211 -6.22 18.80 4.90
CA LEU A 211 -5.36 18.92 3.72
C LEU A 211 -6.14 19.31 2.44
N PRO A 212 -6.70 20.53 2.36
CA PRO A 212 -7.33 20.99 1.12
C PRO A 212 -6.26 21.30 0.06
N VAL A 213 -6.20 20.47 -0.99
CA VAL A 213 -5.28 20.71 -2.12
C VAL A 213 -5.95 21.62 -3.15
N SER A 214 -5.37 22.79 -3.40
CA SER A 214 -5.88 23.75 -4.40
C SER A 214 -5.62 23.28 -5.82
N TYR A 215 -6.59 23.45 -6.74
CA TYR A 215 -6.38 23.27 -8.18
C TYR A 215 -5.78 24.54 -8.80
N ARG A 216 -4.58 24.43 -9.37
CA ARG A 216 -3.81 25.52 -9.99
C ARG A 216 -3.19 25.05 -11.31
N PRO A 217 -3.89 25.18 -12.45
CA PRO A 217 -3.30 24.83 -13.75
C PRO A 217 -2.12 25.75 -14.09
N HIS A 218 -1.14 25.23 -14.83
CA HIS A 218 0.03 26.00 -15.25
C HIS A 218 -0.39 27.19 -16.14
N ALA A 219 -0.29 28.41 -15.60
CA ALA A 219 -0.69 29.65 -16.28
C ALA A 219 0.50 30.52 -16.74
N GLY A 220 1.69 29.93 -16.91
CA GLY A 220 2.90 30.59 -17.43
C GLY A 220 3.87 31.15 -16.39
N LEU A 221 3.43 31.35 -15.13
CA LEU A 221 4.30 31.59 -13.97
C LEU A 221 4.18 30.43 -12.99
N GLU A 222 5.30 29.83 -12.58
CA GLU A 222 5.30 28.75 -11.60
C GLU A 222 5.00 29.30 -10.19
N SER A 223 4.01 28.71 -9.51
CA SER A 223 3.77 28.94 -8.09
C SER A 223 4.81 28.13 -7.31
N VAL A 224 6.01 28.68 -7.14
CA VAL A 224 7.08 28.04 -6.37
C VAL A 224 6.63 27.89 -4.91
N GLY A 225 6.70 26.68 -4.37
CA GLY A 225 6.63 26.43 -2.92
C GLY A 225 5.25 26.14 -2.31
N THR A 226 4.19 25.97 -3.09
CA THR A 226 2.88 25.48 -2.55
C THR A 226 2.41 24.24 -3.30
N GLU A 227 2.09 23.17 -2.57
CA GLU A 227 1.49 21.97 -3.15
C GLU A 227 0.12 22.28 -3.78
N ALA A 228 -0.10 21.83 -5.01
CA ALA A 228 -1.32 22.07 -5.77
C ALA A 228 -1.58 20.97 -6.80
N LEU A 229 -2.85 20.80 -7.19
CA LEU A 229 -3.24 19.98 -8.33
C LEU A 229 -3.04 20.79 -9.61
N PHE A 230 -2.18 20.33 -10.51
CA PHE A 230 -1.87 21.06 -11.74
C PHE A 230 -2.69 20.65 -12.96
N ASN A 231 -3.29 19.46 -12.92
CA ASN A 231 -4.09 18.93 -14.00
C ASN A 231 -5.26 18.11 -13.45
N LEU A 232 -6.43 18.28 -14.05
CA LEU A 232 -7.64 17.53 -13.74
C LEU A 232 -8.29 17.13 -15.08
N SER A 233 -8.48 15.83 -15.27
CA SER A 233 -9.13 15.28 -16.46
C SER A 233 -10.30 14.39 -16.07
N ILE A 234 -11.44 14.56 -16.74
CA ILE A 234 -12.64 13.75 -16.53
C ILE A 234 -12.81 12.81 -17.73
N ARG A 235 -13.01 11.52 -17.45
CA ARG A 235 -13.27 10.48 -18.46
C ARG A 235 -14.56 9.75 -18.11
N HIS A 236 -15.43 9.55 -19.09
CA HIS A 236 -16.65 8.74 -18.96
C HIS A 236 -16.47 7.45 -19.76
N ASN A 237 -16.81 6.32 -19.13
CA ASN A 237 -16.82 5.01 -19.77
C ASN A 237 -18.20 4.35 -19.52
N PRO A 238 -18.74 3.58 -20.47
CA PRO A 238 -19.97 2.82 -20.23
C PRO A 238 -19.75 1.76 -19.13
N ILE A 239 -20.76 1.54 -18.30
CA ILE A 239 -20.79 0.50 -17.27
C ILE A 239 -21.97 -0.45 -17.51
N VAL A 240 -21.96 -1.61 -16.85
CA VAL A 240 -23.09 -2.55 -16.87
C VAL A 240 -24.28 -1.91 -16.14
N GLU A 241 -25.48 -1.99 -16.72
CA GLU A 241 -26.71 -1.41 -16.16
C GLU A 241 -27.17 -2.14 -14.89
N GLY A 242 -27.01 -3.46 -14.84
CA GLY A 242 -27.38 -4.26 -13.67
C GLY A 242 -26.82 -5.68 -13.73
N ILE A 243 -26.82 -6.35 -12.58
CA ILE A 243 -26.33 -7.72 -12.41
C ILE A 243 -27.49 -8.59 -11.96
N ARG A 244 -27.65 -9.75 -12.60
CA ARG A 244 -28.63 -10.79 -12.24
C ARG A 244 -27.90 -12.05 -11.86
N SER A 245 -28.29 -12.65 -10.76
CA SER A 245 -27.73 -13.91 -10.25
C SER A 245 -28.84 -14.83 -9.78
N ALA A 246 -28.60 -16.13 -9.81
CA ALA A 246 -29.50 -17.14 -9.28
C ALA A 246 -28.67 -18.27 -8.69
N ASP A 247 -29.20 -18.91 -7.67
CA ASP A 247 -28.56 -20.06 -7.01
C ASP A 247 -29.60 -21.16 -6.75
N TYR A 248 -29.15 -22.32 -6.26
CA TYR A 248 -30.01 -23.46 -5.95
C TYR A 248 -29.67 -24.05 -4.58
N ASN A 249 -30.67 -24.16 -3.72
CA ASN A 249 -30.54 -24.83 -2.43
C ASN A 249 -31.33 -26.13 -2.43
N TYR A 250 -30.64 -27.27 -2.46
CA TYR A 250 -31.27 -28.60 -2.47
C TYR A 250 -32.13 -28.90 -1.24
N ARG A 251 -31.89 -28.24 -0.10
CA ARG A 251 -32.70 -28.39 1.12
C ARG A 251 -34.06 -27.70 1.01
N THR A 252 -34.17 -26.73 0.12
CA THR A 252 -35.37 -25.92 -0.13
C THR A 252 -35.53 -25.69 -1.64
N ALA A 253 -35.64 -26.77 -2.40
CA ALA A 253 -35.54 -26.77 -3.85
C ALA A 253 -36.56 -25.86 -4.57
N ASP A 254 -37.72 -25.60 -3.94
CA ASP A 254 -38.78 -24.74 -4.49
C ASP A 254 -38.58 -23.25 -4.19
N THR A 255 -37.54 -22.87 -3.42
CA THR A 255 -37.28 -21.47 -3.07
C THR A 255 -36.67 -20.74 -4.26
N ASP A 256 -37.28 -19.64 -4.67
CA ASP A 256 -36.71 -18.74 -5.66
C ASP A 256 -35.55 -17.95 -5.05
N LEU A 257 -34.34 -18.19 -5.59
CA LEU A 257 -33.09 -17.55 -5.18
C LEU A 257 -32.58 -16.59 -6.27
N PHE A 258 -33.46 -16.13 -7.16
CA PHE A 258 -33.13 -15.08 -8.12
C PHE A 258 -32.89 -13.74 -7.41
N ALA A 259 -31.82 -13.05 -7.78
CA ALA A 259 -31.47 -11.72 -7.30
C ALA A 259 -31.05 -10.81 -8.46
N GLU A 260 -31.50 -9.56 -8.42
CA GLU A 260 -31.18 -8.51 -9.39
C GLU A 260 -30.74 -7.23 -8.66
N THR A 261 -29.76 -6.53 -9.21
CA THR A 261 -29.31 -5.23 -8.70
C THR A 261 -28.96 -4.33 -9.87
N ASP A 262 -29.56 -3.13 -9.88
CA ASP A 262 -29.29 -2.09 -10.88
C ASP A 262 -28.15 -1.17 -10.40
N ASN A 263 -27.26 -0.79 -11.31
CA ASN A 263 -26.27 0.27 -11.12
C ASN A 263 -26.90 1.61 -11.51
N LYS A 264 -27.77 2.15 -10.66
CA LYS A 264 -28.36 3.50 -10.82
C LYS A 264 -27.64 4.54 -9.98
#